data_AF-A0A920C3H8-F1
#
_entry.id   AF-A0A920C3H8-F1
#
_cell.length_a   1.000
_cell.length_b   1.000
_cell.length_c   1.000
_cell.angle_alpha   90.00
_cell.angle_beta   90.00
_cell.angle_gamma   90.00
#
_symmetry.space_group_name_H-M   'P 1'
#
loop_
_entity.id
_entity.type
_entity.pdbx_description
1 polymer ?
#
loop_
_entity_poly.entity_id
_entity_poly.type
_entity_poly.pdbx_seq_one_letter_code
_entity_poly.pdbx_strand_id
1 'polypeptide(L)'
;MVISMALTGVILYLTDYGYEMMHIAIAAGLFFVFTAFAFPLFYIIKPAYIGIVVFVTVIVLALGFQPASRFFMEHMTVITDFFLAHQQQRFTLSVRASLLVCI
;
A
#
# COMPACT_ATOMS: atom_id res chain seq x y z
N MET A 1 21.44 -5.61 -5.07
CA MET A 1 20.69 -4.64 -4.22
C MET A 1 21.15 -3.21 -4.45
N VAL A 2 22.42 -2.88 -4.20
CA VAL A 2 22.95 -1.51 -4.33
C VAL A 2 22.76 -0.92 -5.74
N ILE A 3 23.00 -1.72 -6.78
CA ILE A 3 22.84 -1.29 -8.18
C ILE A 3 21.39 -0.91 -8.49
N SER A 4 20.41 -1.66 -7.97
CA SER A 4 18.99 -1.38 -8.20
C SER A 4 18.59 -0.07 -7.53
N MET A 5 19.02 0.16 -6.28
CA MET A 5 18.78 1.42 -5.58
C MET A 5 19.39 2.62 -6.30
N ALA A 6 20.63 2.48 -6.79
CA ALA A 6 21.27 3.53 -7.57
C ALA A 6 20.52 3.81 -8.88
N LEU A 7 20.10 2.77 -9.59
CA LEU A 7 19.36 2.90 -10.85
C LEU A 7 18.01 3.59 -10.64
N THR A 8 17.26 3.17 -9.61
CA THR A 8 15.97 3.79 -9.26
C THR A 8 16.15 5.25 -8.86
N GLY A 9 17.19 5.57 -8.07
CA GLY A 9 17.53 6.94 -7.70
C GLY A 9 17.86 7.83 -8.91
N VAL A 10 18.63 7.33 -9.87
CA VAL A 10 18.97 8.06 -11.11
C VAL A 10 17.72 8.32 -11.96
N ILE A 11 16.83 7.33 -12.09
CA ILE A 11 15.60 7.47 -12.88
C ILE A 11 14.66 8.50 -12.24
N LEU A 12 14.47 8.46 -10.92
CA LEU A 12 13.66 9.43 -10.19
C LEU A 12 14.22 10.86 -10.34
N TYR A 13 15.54 11.00 -10.27
CA TYR A 13 16.22 12.29 -10.44
C TYR A 13 16.04 12.85 -11.85
N LEU A 14 16.17 12.03 -12.89
CA LEU A 14 16.00 12.46 -14.29
C LEU A 14 14.53 12.76 -14.66
N THR A 15 13.58 12.21 -13.92
CA THR A 15 12.15 12.35 -14.22
C THR A 15 11.51 13.52 -13.46
N ASP A 16 12.27 14.24 -12.62
CA ASP A 16 11.77 15.33 -11.73
C ASP A 16 10.52 14.91 -10.93
N TYR A 17 10.39 13.60 -10.68
CA TYR A 17 9.18 13.03 -10.10
C TYR A 17 9.32 13.09 -8.58
N GLY A 18 8.57 14.01 -7.96
CA GLY A 18 8.47 14.13 -6.52
C GLY A 18 8.04 12.79 -5.92
N TYR A 19 8.92 12.17 -5.15
CA TYR A 19 8.65 10.91 -4.47
C TYR A 19 7.71 11.19 -3.28
N GLU A 20 6.43 11.42 -3.56
CA GLU A 20 5.44 11.65 -2.52
C GLU A 20 5.29 10.41 -1.63
N MET A 21 5.09 10.64 -0.33
CA MET A 21 4.90 9.59 0.68
C MET A 21 3.82 8.57 0.28
N MET A 22 2.82 9.01 -0.49
CA MET A 22 1.76 8.16 -1.03
C MET A 22 2.31 7.07 -1.97
N HIS A 23 3.21 7.42 -2.89
CA HIS A 23 3.79 6.45 -3.83
C HIS A 23 4.63 5.38 -3.12
N ILE A 24 5.33 5.77 -2.05
CA ILE A 24 6.11 4.87 -1.21
C ILE A 24 5.19 3.89 -0.49
N ALA A 25 4.11 4.39 0.11
CA ALA A 25 3.15 3.57 0.84
C ALA A 25 2.48 2.54 -0.09
N ILE A 26 2.12 2.95 -1.31
CA ILE A 26 1.56 2.06 -2.33
C ILE A 26 2.59 0.98 -2.73
N ALA A 27 3.82 1.39 -3.05
CA ALA A 27 4.88 0.45 -3.46
C ALA A 27 5.24 -0.55 -2.34
N ALA A 28 5.37 -0.07 -1.09
CA ALA A 28 5.65 -0.90 0.06
C ALA A 28 4.50 -1.87 0.35
N GLY A 29 3.25 -1.40 0.28
CA GLY A 29 2.07 -2.25 0.45
C GLY A 29 2.00 -3.37 -0.60
N LEU A 30 2.24 -3.03 -1.87
CA LEU A 30 2.27 -4.02 -2.96
C LEU A 30 3.38 -5.06 -2.75
N PHE A 31 4.56 -4.62 -2.29
CA PHE A 31 5.67 -5.50 -1.97
C PHE A 31 5.35 -6.46 -0.82
N PHE A 32 4.70 -5.99 0.25
CA PHE A 32 4.30 -6.85 1.36
C PHE A 32 3.26 -7.90 0.94
N VAL A 33 2.26 -7.51 0.14
CA VAL A 33 1.28 -8.46 -0.40
C VAL A 33 1.97 -9.50 -1.27
N PHE A 34 2.85 -9.08 -2.17
CA PHE A 34 3.60 -9.98 -3.04
C PHE A 34 4.47 -10.97 -2.23
N THR A 35 5.22 -10.48 -1.25
CA THR A 35 6.10 -11.31 -0.43
C THR A 35 5.33 -12.29 0.45
N ALA A 36 4.18 -11.90 0.98
CA ALA A 36 3.29 -12.79 1.74
C ALA A 36 2.85 -14.01 0.93
N PHE A 37 2.68 -13.87 -0.39
CA PHE A 37 2.36 -15.00 -1.27
C PHE A 37 3.60 -15.71 -1.82
N ALA A 38 4.69 -14.99 -2.06
CA ALA A 38 5.92 -15.58 -2.61
C ALA A 38 6.61 -16.50 -1.59
N PHE A 39 6.67 -16.12 -0.30
CA PHE A 39 7.38 -16.92 0.72
C PHE A 39 6.82 -18.34 0.92
N PRO A 40 5.50 -18.55 1.07
CA PRO A 40 4.92 -19.90 1.12
C PRO A 40 5.15 -20.69 -0.17
N LEU A 41 5.14 -20.01 -1.32
CA LEU A 41 5.32 -20.64 -2.61
C LEU A 41 6.71 -21.28 -2.76
N PHE A 42 7.75 -20.63 -2.21
CA PHE A 42 9.10 -21.18 -2.17
C PHE A 42 9.22 -22.46 -1.32
N TYR A 43 8.33 -22.65 -0.34
CA TYR A 43 8.32 -23.85 0.50
C TYR A 43 7.61 -25.04 -0.18
N ILE A 44 6.64 -24.78 -1.05
CA ILE A 44 5.78 -25.82 -1.63
C ILE A 44 6.27 -26.25 -3.02
N ILE A 45 6.85 -25.34 -3.81
CA ILE A 45 7.17 -25.57 -5.22
C ILE A 45 8.66 -25.88 -5.42
N LYS A 46 8.96 -26.90 -6.23
CA LYS A 46 10.33 -27.23 -6.64
C LYS A 46 10.99 -26.03 -7.34
N PRO A 47 12.29 -25.79 -7.13
CA PRO A 47 12.96 -24.55 -7.54
C PRO A 47 12.93 -24.25 -9.04
N ALA A 48 12.72 -25.28 -9.88
CA ALA A 48 12.64 -25.14 -11.33
C ALA A 48 11.41 -24.35 -11.84
N TYR A 49 10.32 -24.25 -11.06
CA TYR A 49 9.06 -23.66 -11.53
C TYR A 49 8.69 -22.34 -10.85
N ILE A 50 9.47 -21.89 -9.87
CA ILE A 50 9.15 -20.69 -9.07
C ILE A 50 8.97 -19.47 -9.98
N GLY A 51 9.91 -19.23 -10.89
CA GLY A 51 9.90 -18.04 -11.75
C GLY A 51 8.63 -17.94 -12.59
N ILE A 52 8.20 -19.06 -13.18
CA ILE A 52 7.00 -19.12 -14.02
C ILE A 52 5.76 -18.83 -13.19
N VAL A 53 5.63 -19.44 -12.01
CA VAL A 53 4.46 -19.23 -11.16
C VAL A 53 4.39 -17.77 -10.70
N VAL A 54 5.51 -17.20 -10.26
CA VAL A 54 5.59 -15.77 -9.89
C VAL A 54 5.20 -14.87 -11.05
N PHE A 55 5.70 -15.13 -12.26
CA PHE A 55 5.40 -14.33 -13.45
C PHE A 55 3.91 -14.38 -13.81
N VAL A 56 3.32 -15.59 -13.79
CA VAL A 56 1.89 -15.79 -14.04
C VAL A 56 1.05 -15.10 -12.97
N THR A 57 1.41 -15.20 -11.69
CA THR A 57 0.72 -14.51 -10.61
C THR A 57 0.72 -13.00 -10.82
N VAL A 58 1.86 -12.40 -11.19
CA VAL A 58 1.95 -10.95 -11.44
C VAL A 58 1.08 -10.53 -12.62
N ILE A 59 1.05 -11.32 -13.72
CA ILE A 59 0.20 -11.02 -14.87
C ILE A 59 -1.29 -11.08 -14.50
N VAL A 60 -1.71 -12.11 -13.77
CA VAL A 60 -3.10 -12.24 -13.30
C VAL A 60 -3.47 -11.09 -12.37
N LEU A 61 -2.57 -10.70 -11.47
CA LEU A 61 -2.79 -9.58 -10.56
C LEU A 61 -2.90 -8.24 -11.32
N ALA A 62 -2.07 -8.02 -12.33
CA ALA A 62 -2.12 -6.81 -13.15
C ALA A 62 -3.44 -6.69 -13.92
N LEU A 63 -3.96 -7.79 -14.47
CA LEU A 63 -5.25 -7.81 -15.14
C LEU A 63 -6.42 -7.64 -14.15
N GLY A 64 -6.31 -8.25 -12.97
CA GLY A 64 -7.30 -8.14 -11.89
C GLY A 64 -7.28 -6.80 -11.16
N PHE A 65 -6.22 -6.01 -11.29
CA PHE A 65 -6.06 -4.75 -10.56
C PHE A 65 -7.13 -3.72 -10.94
N GLN A 66 -7.52 -3.65 -12.22
CA GLN A 66 -8.50 -2.69 -12.70
C GLN A 66 -9.89 -2.88 -12.07
N PRO A 67 -10.51 -4.08 -12.05
CA PRO A 67 -11.77 -4.29 -11.33
C PRO A 67 -11.61 -4.24 -9.80
N ALA A 68 -10.50 -4.74 -9.27
CA ALA A 68 -10.26 -4.72 -7.83
C ALA A 68 -10.19 -3.29 -7.27
N SER A 69 -9.53 -2.36 -7.98
CA SER A 69 -9.43 -0.96 -7.54
C SER A 69 -10.81 -0.28 -7.42
N ARG A 70 -11.74 -0.55 -8.34
CA ARG A 70 -13.10 -0.01 -8.29
C ARG A 70 -13.87 -0.54 -7.08
N PHE A 71 -13.77 -1.84 -6.84
CA PHE A 71 -14.41 -2.48 -5.68
C PHE A 71 -13.84 -1.98 -4.35
N PHE A 72 -12.52 -1.78 -4.29
CA PHE A 72 -11.86 -1.22 -3.11
C PHE A 72 -12.27 0.23 -2.85
N MET A 73 -12.39 1.09 -3.87
CA MET A 73 -12.84 2.47 -3.67
C MET A 73 -14.23 2.54 -3.05
N GLU A 74 -15.15 1.67 -3.47
CA GLU A 74 -16.53 1.64 -2.98
C GLU A 74 -16.64 1.20 -1.51
N HIS A 75 -15.73 0.33 -1.06
CA HIS A 75 -15.72 -0.16 0.33
C HIS A 75 -14.78 0.64 1.25
N MET A 76 -13.74 1.28 0.69
CA MET A 76 -12.82 2.13 1.44
C MET A 76 -13.49 3.41 1.92
N THR A 77 -14.46 3.97 1.21
CA THR A 77 -15.23 5.15 1.66
C THR A 77 -15.89 4.90 3.02
N VAL A 78 -16.55 3.74 3.19
CA VAL A 78 -17.20 3.37 4.45
C VAL A 78 -16.20 3.28 5.61
N ILE A 79 -15.03 2.70 5.36
CA ILE A 79 -13.97 2.58 6.37
C ILE A 79 -13.39 3.97 6.69
N THR A 80 -13.16 4.79 5.68
CA THR A 80 -12.59 6.13 5.84
C THR A 80 -13.55 7.05 6.57
N ASP A 81 -14.85 6.98 6.28
CA ASP A 81 -15.91 7.69 7.01
C ASP A 81 -16.00 7.24 8.47
N PHE A 82 -15.84 5.94 8.74
CA PHE A 82 -15.79 5.44 10.12
C PHE A 82 -14.58 5.99 10.89
N PHE A 83 -13.40 5.99 10.28
CA PHE A 83 -12.19 6.58 10.88
C PHE A 83 -12.34 8.09 11.07
N LEU A 84 -12.86 8.82 10.09
CA LEU A 84 -13.11 10.25 10.18
C LEU A 84 -14.11 10.59 11.28
N ALA A 85 -15.21 9.83 11.38
CA ALA A 85 -16.19 10.01 12.45
C ALA A 85 -15.58 9.77 13.85
N HIS A 86 -14.73 8.75 13.99
CA HIS A 86 -14.07 8.43 15.26
C HIS A 86 -13.01 9.49 15.65
N GLN A 87 -12.27 10.03 14.68
CA GLN A 87 -11.32 11.12 14.90
C GLN A 87 -12.03 12.44 15.26
N GLN A 88 -13.15 12.76 14.60
CA GLN A 88 -13.98 13.94 14.90
C GLN A 88 -14.52 13.91 16.34
N GLN A 89 -14.93 12.74 16.84
CA GLN A 89 -15.39 12.59 18.22
C GLN A 89 -14.28 12.84 19.25
N ARG A 90 -13.05 12.37 19.00
CA ARG A 90 -11.92 12.63 19.90
C ARG A 90 -11.48 14.09 19.92
N PHE A 91 -11.49 14.76 18.77
CA PHE A 91 -11.14 16.18 18.67
C PHE A 91 -12.15 17.07 19.42
N THR A 92 -13.45 16.77 19.30
CA THR A 92 -14.51 17.55 19.95
C THR A 92 -14.50 17.37 21.48
N LEU A 93 -14.21 16.17 21.98
CA LEU A 93 -14.03 15.91 23.42
C LEU A 93 -12.78 16.62 23.98
N SER A 94 -11.68 16.66 23.23
CA SER A 94 -10.45 17.34 23.65
C SER A 94 -10.61 18.87 23.72
N VAL A 95 -11.31 19.47 22.75
CA VAL A 95 -11.60 20.92 22.75
C VAL A 95 -12.57 21.28 23.87
N ARG A 96 -13.61 20.47 24.08
CA ARG A 96 -14.61 20.70 25.13
C ARG A 96 -14.06 20.49 26.54
N ALA A 97 -13.13 19.55 26.73
CA ALA A 97 -12.39 19.37 28.00
C ALA A 97 -11.43 20.54 28.28
N SER A 98 -10.75 21.07 27.26
CA SER A 98 -9.85 22.23 27.42
C SER A 98 -10.60 23.53 27.75
N LEU A 99 -11.83 23.69 27.21
CA LEU A 99 -12.69 24.85 27.48
C LEU A 99 -13.31 24.81 28.89
N LEU A 100 -13.50 23.61 29.46
CA LEU A 100 -13.99 23.40 30.84
C LEU A 100 -12.90 23.58 31.91
N VAL A 101 -11.63 23.52 31.53
CA VAL A 101 -10.47 23.81 32.40
C VAL A 101 -10.10 25.30 32.38
N CYS A 102 -10.58 26.07 31.39
CA CYS A 102 -10.35 27.50 31.27
C CYS A 102 -11.47 28.39 31.87
N ILE A 103 -12.51 27.81 32.46
CA ILE A 103 -13.59 28.50 33.21
C ILE A 103 -13.46 28.10 34.68
#